data_AF-A0A147J7B8-F1
#
_entry.id   AF-A0A147J7B8-F1
#
_cell.length_a   1.000
_cell.length_b   1.000
_cell.length_c   1.000
_cell.angle_alpha   90.00
_cell.angle_beta   90.00
_cell.angle_gamma   90.00
#
_symmetry.space_group_name_H-M   'P 1'
#
loop_
_entity.id
_entity.type
_entity.pdbx_description
1 polymer ?
#
loop_
_entity_poly.entity_id
_entity_poly.type
_entity_poly.pdbx_seq_one_letter_code
_entity_poly.pdbx_strand_id
1 'polypeptide(L)'
;DLGQAIAQRFSQLGTGTPTGQLQNGTANGIPYAYVTTRAAANNRAVDATVVAYRFPSATYTFTLVTPAGAGIGPFQPLLASVAPLSTAEANGIRGKTIRIVTVRQGDTIDSLSARMAFPDYQRERFVTLNGLDPDQALVPGRLVKLVVNG
;
A
#
# COMPACT_ATOMS: atom_id res chain seq x y z
N ASP A 1 -15.82 13.27 -12.25
CA ASP A 1 -16.94 12.31 -12.15
C ASP A 1 -16.38 10.92 -11.82
N LEU A 2 -17.07 10.13 -10.98
CA LEU A 2 -16.60 8.81 -10.55
C LEU A 2 -16.68 7.77 -11.68
N GLY A 3 -17.74 7.81 -12.50
CA GLY A 3 -17.90 6.90 -13.64
C GLY A 3 -16.77 7.08 -14.67
N GLN A 4 -16.44 8.33 -14.99
CA GLN A 4 -15.30 8.63 -15.86
C GLN A 4 -13.96 8.15 -15.29
N ALA A 5 -13.69 8.35 -14.00
CA ALA A 5 -12.46 7.87 -13.37
C ALA A 5 -12.34 6.33 -13.44
N ILE A 6 -13.46 5.63 -13.26
CA ILE A 6 -13.54 4.17 -13.40
C ILE A 6 -13.24 3.74 -14.84
N ALA A 7 -13.88 4.35 -15.83
CA ALA A 7 -13.67 4.03 -17.24
C ALA A 7 -12.22 4.29 -17.68
N GLN A 8 -11.64 5.41 -17.26
CA GLN A 8 -10.23 5.73 -17.51
C GLN A 8 -9.30 4.69 -16.89
N ARG A 9 -9.57 4.25 -15.66
CA ARG A 9 -8.76 3.23 -15.00
C ARG A 9 -8.85 1.88 -15.71
N PHE A 10 -10.03 1.45 -16.15
CA PHE A 10 -10.16 0.22 -16.94
C PHE A 10 -9.44 0.29 -18.30
N SER A 11 -9.45 1.46 -18.96
CA SER A 11 -8.64 1.68 -20.17
C SER A 11 -7.14 1.49 -19.90
N GLN A 12 -6.62 2.02 -18.79
CA GLN A 12 -5.22 1.83 -18.37
C GLN A 12 -4.87 0.38 -18.03
N LEU A 13 -5.86 -0.43 -17.62
CA LEU A 13 -5.67 -1.86 -17.34
C LEU A 13 -5.72 -2.73 -18.61
N GLY A 14 -5.99 -2.14 -19.78
CA GLY A 14 -6.09 -2.86 -21.05
C GLY A 14 -7.39 -3.67 -21.22
N THR A 15 -8.35 -3.53 -20.30
CA THR A 15 -9.64 -4.24 -20.37
C THR A 15 -10.70 -3.48 -21.20
N GLY A 16 -10.40 -2.24 -21.60
CA GLY A 16 -11.33 -1.40 -22.36
C GLY A 16 -12.47 -0.84 -21.52
N THR A 17 -13.65 -0.70 -22.12
CA THR A 17 -14.85 -0.18 -21.43
C THR A 17 -15.44 -1.28 -20.54
N PRO A 18 -15.66 -1.05 -19.24
CA PRO A 18 -16.25 -2.06 -18.38
C PRO A 18 -17.71 -2.34 -18.77
N THR A 19 -18.13 -3.60 -18.69
CA THR A 19 -19.49 -4.03 -19.07
C THR A 19 -20.45 -4.13 -17.90
N GLY A 20 -19.96 -4.02 -16.66
CA GLY A 20 -20.78 -4.04 -15.46
C GLY A 20 -21.54 -2.73 -15.23
N GLN A 21 -22.49 -2.79 -14.31
CA GLN A 21 -23.25 -1.62 -13.87
C GLN A 21 -22.47 -0.82 -12.83
N LEU A 22 -22.63 0.51 -12.88
CA LEU A 22 -22.10 1.41 -11.88
C LEU A 22 -22.89 1.26 -10.57
N GLN A 23 -22.19 0.85 -9.52
CA GLN A 23 -22.72 0.75 -8.17
C GLN A 23 -22.16 1.91 -7.34
N ASN A 24 -23.02 2.59 -6.59
CA ASN A 24 -22.65 3.74 -5.76
C ASN A 24 -22.70 3.37 -4.27
N GLY A 25 -21.88 4.05 -3.47
CA GLY A 25 -21.87 3.89 -2.03
C GLY A 25 -21.24 5.06 -1.30
N THR A 26 -21.20 4.95 0.02
CA THR A 26 -20.48 5.89 0.90
C THR A 26 -19.67 5.09 1.92
N ALA A 27 -18.46 5.55 2.21
CA ALA A 27 -17.57 4.97 3.22
C ALA A 27 -17.00 6.12 4.06
N ASN A 28 -17.26 6.14 5.37
CA ASN A 28 -16.77 7.17 6.29
C ASN A 28 -16.96 8.61 5.77
N GLY A 29 -18.14 8.90 5.21
CA GLY A 29 -18.48 10.21 4.64
C GLY A 29 -17.94 10.49 3.24
N ILE A 30 -17.23 9.54 2.63
CA ILE A 30 -16.66 9.65 1.28
C ILE A 30 -17.57 8.93 0.27
N PRO A 31 -18.14 9.63 -0.71
CA PRO A 31 -18.84 9.00 -1.83
C PRO A 31 -17.87 8.16 -2.67
N TYR A 32 -18.27 6.93 -2.98
CA TYR A 32 -17.55 6.07 -3.90
C TYR A 32 -18.48 5.43 -4.91
N ALA A 33 -17.90 4.95 -6.00
CA ALA A 33 -18.59 4.11 -6.96
C ALA A 33 -17.66 3.01 -7.43
N TYR A 34 -18.22 1.91 -7.93
CA TYR A 34 -17.44 0.85 -8.52
C TYR A 34 -18.18 0.18 -9.67
N VAL A 35 -17.39 -0.46 -10.55
CA VAL A 35 -17.91 -1.35 -11.59
C VAL A 35 -17.07 -2.61 -11.57
N THR A 36 -17.73 -3.76 -11.71
CA THR A 36 -17.09 -5.07 -11.86
C THR A 36 -17.26 -5.53 -13.32
N THR A 37 -16.19 -6.01 -13.94
CA THR A 37 -16.22 -6.62 -15.27
C THR A 37 -15.49 -7.94 -15.28
N ARG A 38 -15.87 -8.84 -16.21
CA ARG A 38 -15.09 -10.04 -16.50
C ARG A 38 -13.81 -9.65 -17.23
N ALA A 39 -12.71 -10.26 -16.84
CA ALA A 39 -11.40 -10.06 -17.43
C ALA A 39 -10.57 -11.34 -17.38
N ALA A 40 -9.35 -11.28 -17.91
CA ALA A 40 -8.36 -12.34 -17.79
C ALA A 40 -7.08 -11.79 -17.14
N ALA A 41 -6.52 -12.55 -16.19
CA ALA A 41 -5.23 -12.27 -15.58
C ALA A 41 -4.44 -13.58 -15.51
N ASN A 42 -3.20 -13.60 -16.01
CA ASN A 42 -2.36 -14.80 -16.07
C ASN A 42 -3.09 -16.02 -16.66
N ASN A 43 -3.78 -15.82 -17.80
CA ASN A 43 -4.58 -16.83 -18.50
C ASN A 43 -5.72 -17.46 -17.66
N ARG A 44 -6.16 -16.79 -16.58
CA ARG A 44 -7.31 -17.20 -15.77
C ARG A 44 -8.41 -16.17 -15.84
N ALA A 45 -9.66 -16.63 -15.94
CA ALA A 45 -10.83 -15.77 -15.83
C ALA A 45 -10.91 -15.18 -14.41
N VAL A 46 -11.13 -13.88 -14.32
CA VAL A 46 -11.22 -13.13 -13.08
C VAL A 46 -12.33 -12.08 -13.16
N ASP A 47 -12.75 -11.60 -12.01
CA ASP A 47 -13.56 -10.38 -11.91
C ASP A 47 -12.63 -9.23 -11.55
N ALA A 48 -12.55 -8.24 -12.44
CA ALA A 48 -11.84 -7.00 -12.20
C ALA A 48 -12.83 -5.94 -11.73
N THR A 49 -12.65 -5.41 -10.54
CA THR A 49 -13.42 -4.28 -10.01
C THR A 49 -12.53 -3.06 -9.91
N VAL A 50 -12.97 -1.95 -10.49
CA VAL A 50 -12.40 -0.64 -10.17
C VAL A 50 -13.36 0.10 -9.25
N VAL A 51 -12.84 0.56 -8.11
CA VAL A 51 -13.53 1.40 -7.14
C VAL A 51 -12.91 2.80 -7.22
N ALA A 52 -13.72 3.84 -7.26
CA ALA A 52 -13.29 5.24 -7.24
C ALA A 52 -13.91 5.98 -6.05
N TYR A 53 -13.09 6.68 -5.27
CA TYR A 53 -13.49 7.50 -4.13
C TYR A 53 -13.34 8.98 -4.43
N ARG A 54 -14.34 9.78 -4.10
CA ARG A 54 -14.33 11.23 -4.31
C ARG A 54 -13.83 11.95 -3.06
N PHE A 55 -12.58 12.41 -3.10
CA PHE A 55 -12.01 13.30 -2.11
C PHE A 55 -12.13 14.77 -2.56
N PRO A 56 -11.96 15.76 -1.67
CA PRO A 56 -12.13 17.18 -2.02
C PRO A 56 -11.25 17.66 -3.17
N SER A 57 -9.99 17.21 -3.24
CA SER A 57 -9.01 17.66 -4.23
C SER A 57 -8.64 16.61 -5.28
N ALA A 58 -9.14 15.38 -5.14
CA ALA A 58 -8.73 14.26 -5.99
C ALA A 58 -9.77 13.14 -6.06
N THR A 59 -9.66 12.29 -7.06
CA THR A 59 -10.37 11.00 -7.13
C THR A 59 -9.34 9.89 -7.06
N TYR A 60 -9.44 9.04 -6.04
CA TYR A 60 -8.53 7.90 -5.87
C TYR A 60 -9.20 6.64 -6.38
N THR A 61 -8.45 5.82 -7.12
CA THR A 61 -8.97 4.55 -7.65
C THR A 61 -8.21 3.37 -7.08
N PHE A 62 -8.94 2.29 -6.82
CA PHE A 62 -8.43 1.00 -6.40
C PHE A 62 -8.88 -0.06 -7.39
N THR A 63 -8.02 -1.03 -7.67
CA THR A 63 -8.35 -2.18 -8.51
C THR A 63 -8.34 -3.44 -7.64
N LEU A 64 -9.46 -4.14 -7.63
CA LEU A 64 -9.60 -5.45 -6.98
C LEU A 64 -9.71 -6.52 -8.05
N VAL A 65 -9.01 -7.63 -7.85
CA VAL A 65 -9.06 -8.79 -8.72
C VAL A 65 -9.43 -10.00 -7.88
N THR A 66 -10.53 -10.64 -8.23
CA THR A 66 -11.08 -11.82 -7.53
C THR A 66 -11.31 -12.96 -8.53
N PRO A 67 -11.48 -14.20 -8.05
CA PRO A 67 -11.89 -15.30 -8.92
C PRO A 67 -13.16 -14.96 -9.70
N ALA A 68 -13.24 -15.42 -10.95
CA ALA A 68 -14.43 -15.21 -11.75
C ALA A 68 -15.67 -15.76 -11.04
N GLY A 69 -16.68 -14.92 -10.78
CA GLY A 69 -17.92 -15.31 -10.10
C GLY A 69 -18.13 -14.55 -8.82
N ALA A 70 -17.04 -14.12 -8.20
CA ALA A 70 -17.05 -13.54 -6.87
C ALA A 70 -17.50 -12.06 -6.86
N GLY A 71 -17.41 -11.36 -7.98
CA GLY A 71 -17.55 -9.91 -8.01
C GLY A 71 -16.53 -9.23 -7.11
N ILE A 72 -16.97 -8.36 -6.20
CA ILE A 72 -16.09 -7.78 -5.16
C ILE A 72 -15.70 -8.78 -4.07
N GLY A 73 -16.39 -9.91 -3.96
CA GLY A 73 -16.07 -11.01 -3.06
C GLY A 73 -15.89 -10.57 -1.60
N PRO A 74 -14.81 -11.00 -0.91
CA PRO A 74 -14.59 -10.72 0.51
C PRO A 74 -14.15 -9.26 0.79
N PHE A 75 -13.99 -8.43 -0.24
CA PHE A 75 -13.44 -7.08 -0.09
C PHE A 75 -14.48 -6.01 0.25
N GLN A 76 -15.76 -6.36 0.45
CA GLN A 76 -16.77 -5.39 0.88
C GLN A 76 -16.35 -4.58 2.12
N PRO A 77 -15.75 -5.18 3.18
CA PRO A 77 -15.26 -4.41 4.33
C PRO A 77 -14.11 -3.45 3.97
N LEU A 78 -13.26 -3.81 3.00
CA LEU A 78 -12.19 -2.93 2.51
C LEU A 78 -12.76 -1.70 1.80
N LEU A 79 -13.87 -1.85 1.07
CA LEU A 79 -14.54 -0.69 0.47
C LEU A 79 -15.07 0.28 1.55
N ALA A 80 -15.61 -0.28 2.63
CA ALA A 80 -16.17 0.49 3.73
C ALA A 80 -15.11 1.13 4.66
N SER A 81 -13.85 0.68 4.61
CA SER A 81 -12.80 1.14 5.53
C SER A 81 -12.08 2.41 5.10
N VAL A 82 -12.27 2.88 3.87
CA VAL A 82 -11.61 4.10 3.39
C VAL A 82 -12.16 5.30 4.13
N ALA A 83 -11.28 6.08 4.76
CA ALA A 83 -11.61 7.27 5.53
C ALA A 83 -10.62 8.40 5.23
N PRO A 84 -11.03 9.67 5.36
CA PRO A 84 -10.08 10.77 5.32
C PRO A 84 -9.25 10.77 6.60
N LEU A 85 -7.98 11.16 6.49
CA LEU A 85 -7.16 11.43 7.66
C LEU A 85 -7.69 12.70 8.36
N SER A 86 -7.85 12.65 9.67
CA SER A 86 -8.05 13.85 10.47
C SER A 86 -6.82 14.75 10.41
N THR A 87 -6.98 16.04 10.72
CA THR A 87 -5.85 16.97 10.80
C THR A 87 -4.79 16.50 11.80
N ALA A 88 -5.20 15.90 12.92
CA ALA A 88 -4.29 15.35 13.91
C ALA A 88 -3.48 14.16 13.36
N GLU A 89 -4.14 13.22 12.68
CA GLU A 89 -3.47 12.09 12.04
C GLU A 89 -2.52 12.54 10.94
N ALA A 90 -2.96 13.47 10.09
CA ALA A 90 -2.13 14.04 9.03
C ALA A 90 -0.89 14.76 9.59
N ASN A 91 -1.05 15.57 10.64
CA ASN A 91 0.08 16.23 11.32
C ASN A 91 1.00 15.23 12.04
N GLY A 92 0.48 14.07 12.42
CA GLY A 92 1.24 12.97 13.01
C GLY A 92 2.09 12.20 12.01
N ILE A 93 1.83 12.33 10.70
CA ILE A 93 2.61 11.67 9.65
C ILE A 93 3.98 12.35 9.56
N ARG A 94 4.97 11.72 10.16
CA ARG A 94 6.39 12.02 9.92
C ARG A 94 6.94 11.03 8.91
N GLY A 95 7.43 11.56 7.78
CA GLY A 95 8.13 10.74 6.80
C GLY A 95 9.31 10.02 7.46
N LYS A 96 9.63 8.82 6.97
CA LYS A 96 10.84 8.11 7.38
C LYS A 96 11.92 8.31 6.32
N THR A 97 13.17 8.47 6.76
CA THR A 97 14.33 8.61 5.88
C THR A 97 15.32 7.48 6.12
N ILE A 98 16.07 7.12 5.08
CA ILE A 98 17.19 6.18 5.22
C ILE A 98 18.44 6.96 5.57
N ARG A 99 19.03 6.67 6.72
CA ARG A 99 20.34 7.17 7.11
C ARG A 99 21.38 6.08 6.96
N ILE A 100 22.48 6.40 6.27
CA ILE A 100 23.65 5.54 6.17
C ILE A 100 24.54 5.79 7.38
N VAL A 101 24.97 4.71 8.04
CA VAL A 101 25.80 4.74 9.24
C VAL A 101 27.00 3.83 9.05
N THR A 102 28.17 4.30 9.43
CA THR A 102 29.37 3.47 9.52
C THR A 102 29.36 2.67 10.81
N VAL A 103 29.48 1.35 10.70
CA VAL A 103 29.64 0.41 11.81
C VAL A 103 30.92 0.77 12.57
N ARG A 104 30.82 0.91 13.89
CA ARG A 104 31.94 1.15 14.80
C ARG A 104 32.33 -0.12 15.55
N GLN A 105 33.48 -0.08 16.20
CA GLN A 105 33.88 -1.15 17.11
C GLN A 105 32.82 -1.31 18.22
N GLY A 106 32.35 -2.55 18.42
CA GLY A 106 31.32 -2.88 19.40
C GLY A 106 29.87 -2.73 18.92
N ASP A 107 29.64 -2.23 17.70
CA ASP A 107 28.30 -2.25 17.12
C ASP A 107 27.87 -3.69 16.77
N THR A 108 26.60 -3.99 17.03
CA THR A 108 25.96 -5.27 16.72
C THR A 108 24.70 -5.03 15.90
N ILE A 109 24.13 -6.11 15.34
CA ILE A 109 22.81 -6.06 14.72
C ILE A 109 21.78 -5.50 15.73
N ASP A 110 21.83 -5.93 16.99
CA ASP A 110 20.92 -5.45 18.03
C ASP A 110 21.11 -3.97 18.34
N SER A 111 22.34 -3.50 18.52
CA SER A 111 22.60 -2.10 18.89
C SER A 111 22.19 -1.13 17.77
N LEU A 112 22.40 -1.50 16.51
CA LEU A 112 22.04 -0.67 15.37
C LEU A 112 20.56 -0.77 15.00
N SER A 113 19.96 -1.95 15.08
CA SER A 113 18.53 -2.13 14.78
C SER A 113 17.64 -1.40 15.78
N ALA A 114 18.01 -1.34 17.06
CA ALA A 114 17.28 -0.60 18.10
C ALA A 114 17.10 0.90 17.79
N ARG A 115 17.88 1.45 16.86
CA ARG A 115 17.80 2.85 16.41
C ARG A 115 16.81 3.06 15.26
N MET A 116 16.23 1.99 14.73
CA MET A 116 15.25 2.09 13.65
C MET A 116 13.94 2.66 14.18
N ALA A 117 13.33 3.56 13.41
CA ALA A 117 12.09 4.22 13.77
C ALA A 117 10.85 3.33 13.53
N PHE A 118 10.83 2.14 14.12
CA PHE A 118 9.70 1.21 14.12
C PHE A 118 9.37 0.79 15.54
N PRO A 119 8.07 0.59 15.87
CA PRO A 119 7.68 0.05 17.17
C PRO A 119 7.96 -1.46 17.28
N ASP A 120 8.10 -2.17 16.16
CA ASP A 120 8.22 -3.61 16.09
C ASP A 120 9.20 -4.08 14.99
N TYR A 121 9.65 -5.33 15.12
CA TYR A 121 10.49 -6.05 14.15
C TYR A 121 11.75 -5.28 13.69
N GLN A 122 12.34 -4.47 14.58
CA GLN A 122 13.47 -3.62 14.23
C GLN A 122 14.67 -4.44 13.74
N ARG A 123 14.97 -5.57 14.41
CA ARG A 123 16.08 -6.45 14.06
C ARG A 123 15.89 -7.08 12.67
N GLU A 124 14.73 -7.67 12.43
CA GLU A 124 14.38 -8.33 11.19
C GLU A 124 14.42 -7.33 10.03
N ARG A 125 13.82 -6.15 10.21
CA ARG A 125 13.88 -5.06 9.22
C ARG A 125 15.31 -4.61 8.96
N PHE A 126 16.15 -4.50 9.98
CA PHE A 126 17.56 -4.12 9.81
C PHE A 126 18.31 -5.14 8.97
N VAL A 127 18.19 -6.42 9.31
CA VAL A 127 18.84 -7.54 8.62
C VAL A 127 18.39 -7.61 7.16
N THR A 128 17.08 -7.56 6.90
CA THR A 128 16.53 -7.57 5.54
C THR A 128 16.97 -6.34 4.73
N LEU A 129 16.88 -5.14 5.31
CA LEU A 129 17.23 -3.90 4.61
C LEU A 129 18.72 -3.85 4.20
N ASN A 130 19.57 -4.47 5.01
CA ASN A 130 21.02 -4.48 4.82
C ASN A 130 21.55 -5.74 4.12
N GLY A 131 20.68 -6.71 3.81
CA GLY A 131 21.08 -7.99 3.20
C GLY A 131 22.08 -8.75 4.06
N LEU A 132 21.80 -8.86 5.36
CA LEU A 132 22.64 -9.57 6.33
C LEU A 132 22.07 -10.94 6.64
N ASP A 133 22.91 -11.86 7.12
CA ASP A 133 22.41 -13.02 7.86
C ASP A 133 22.00 -12.62 9.29
N PRO A 134 21.02 -13.29 9.92
CA PRO A 134 20.49 -12.90 11.23
C PRO A 134 21.53 -12.80 12.35
N ASP A 135 22.60 -13.60 12.26
CA ASP A 135 23.68 -13.68 13.26
C ASP A 135 25.03 -13.21 12.69
N GLN A 136 25.01 -12.49 11.57
CA GLN A 136 26.22 -11.97 10.95
C GLN A 136 26.92 -10.96 11.86
N ALA A 137 28.18 -11.21 12.18
CA ALA A 137 29.03 -10.23 12.86
C ALA A 137 29.21 -8.98 11.97
N LEU A 138 29.02 -7.79 12.57
CA LEU A 138 29.24 -6.53 11.86
C LEU A 138 30.72 -6.17 11.88
N VAL A 139 31.24 -5.79 10.70
CA VAL A 139 32.64 -5.40 10.53
C VAL A 139 32.75 -3.88 10.66
N PRO A 140 33.59 -3.34 11.58
CA PRO A 140 33.84 -1.91 11.67
C PRO A 140 34.27 -1.31 10.32
N GLY A 141 33.75 -0.11 10.00
CA GLY A 141 33.96 0.55 8.71
C GLY A 141 32.92 0.20 7.64
N ARG A 142 32.16 -0.89 7.80
CA ARG A 142 31.04 -1.22 6.90
C ARG A 142 29.94 -0.16 7.01
N LEU A 143 29.33 0.20 5.88
CA LEU A 143 28.15 1.05 5.85
C LEU A 143 26.87 0.21 5.96
N VAL A 144 25.93 0.67 6.79
CA VAL A 144 24.60 0.07 6.94
C VAL A 144 23.52 1.15 6.88
N LYS A 145 22.31 0.74 6.49
CA LYS A 145 21.10 1.56 6.37
C LYS A 145 20.26 1.43 7.63
N LEU A 146 19.82 2.57 8.14
CA LEU A 146 18.81 2.67 9.19
C LEU A 146 17.63 3.49 8.68
N VAL A 147 16.41 3.03 8.98
CA VAL A 147 15.22 3.85 8.79
C VAL A 147 15.04 4.70 10.04
N VAL A 148 15.05 6.02 9.90
CA VAL A 148 14.88 6.98 11.00
C VAL A 148 13.67 7.89 10.72
N ASN A 149 13.15 8.58 11.73
CA ASN A 149 12.18 9.65 11.50
C ASN A 149 12.90 10.80 10.77
N GLY A 150 12.22 11.37 9.76
CA GLY A 150 12.63 12.61 9.10
C GLY A 150 12.23 13.85 9.89
#